data_AF-A0A5K7ZL26-F1
#
_entry.id   AF-A0A5K7ZL26-F1
#
_cell.length_a   1.000
_cell.length_b   1.000
_cell.length_c   1.000
_cell.angle_alpha   90.00
_cell.angle_beta   90.00
_cell.angle_gamma   90.00
#
_symmetry.space_group_name_H-M   'P 1'
#
loop_
_entity.id
_entity.type
_entity.pdbx_description
1 polymer ?
#
loop_
_entity_poly.entity_id
_entity_poly.type
_entity_poly.pdbx_seq_one_letter_code
_entity_poly.pdbx_strand_id
1 'polypeptide(L)'
;MIKKKIIDKERIRRIDGGFAFIPHRFLTGGFVSDLSRDQLLLYFFLCLAADRFGLSFYSYDKICTLLEMSLDQYIDARCALIKKDLIAFDGTVFQVLALPAVLPKAKPGKPHPLGQLAKNIFKEVAP
;
A
#
# COMPACT_ATOMS: atom_id res chain seq x y z
N MET A 1 11.85 25.19 -8.04
CA MET A 1 10.48 24.64 -8.14
C MET A 1 10.37 23.90 -9.46
N ILE A 2 10.07 22.60 -9.45
CA ILE A 2 10.00 21.81 -10.69
C ILE A 2 8.59 21.92 -11.24
N LYS A 3 8.43 22.60 -12.38
CA LYS A 3 7.14 22.67 -13.05
C LYS A 3 6.86 21.30 -13.70
N LYS A 4 5.90 20.55 -13.14
CA LYS A 4 5.48 19.27 -13.73
C LYS A 4 4.88 19.52 -15.12
N LYS A 5 5.30 18.72 -16.09
CA LYS A 5 4.76 18.72 -17.46
C LYS A 5 4.13 17.36 -17.73
N ILE A 6 2.91 17.35 -18.28
CA ILE A 6 2.28 16.13 -18.78
C ILE A 6 3.15 15.60 -19.94
N ILE A 7 3.58 14.34 -19.82
CA ILE A 7 4.45 13.67 -20.80
C ILE A 7 3.62 13.24 -22.01
N ASP A 8 2.56 12.47 -21.78
CA ASP A 8 1.61 12.00 -22.78
C ASP A 8 0.22 12.56 -22.46
N LYS A 9 -0.28 13.45 -23.32
CA LYS A 9 -1.57 14.12 -23.12
C LYS A 9 -2.76 13.24 -23.53
N GLU A 10 -2.53 12.24 -24.37
CA GLU A 10 -3.57 11.33 -24.86
C GLU A 10 -3.85 10.19 -23.87
N ARG A 11 -2.89 9.89 -22.99
CA ARG A 11 -2.95 8.77 -22.03
C ARG A 11 -2.94 9.21 -20.57
N ILE A 12 -3.81 10.15 -20.21
CA ILE A 12 -4.00 10.58 -18.82
C ILE A 12 -4.79 9.51 -18.06
N ARG A 13 -4.17 8.94 -17.02
CA ARG A 13 -4.81 7.94 -16.15
C ARG A 13 -6.07 8.53 -15.48
N ARG A 14 -7.17 7.77 -15.54
CA ARG A 14 -8.42 8.01 -14.83
C ARG A 14 -8.77 6.79 -13.98
N ILE A 15 -9.68 6.97 -13.03
CA ILE A 15 -10.28 5.85 -12.29
C ILE A 15 -11.57 5.49 -13.04
N ASP A 16 -11.50 4.48 -13.91
CA ASP A 16 -12.63 4.05 -14.74
C ASP A 16 -13.22 2.74 -14.19
N GLY A 17 -14.39 2.81 -13.55
CA GLY A 17 -15.18 1.64 -13.10
C GLY A 17 -14.59 0.78 -11.97
N GLY A 18 -13.31 0.93 -11.63
CA GLY A 18 -12.64 0.22 -10.55
C GLY A 18 -12.68 0.93 -9.20
N PHE A 19 -12.63 0.16 -8.11
CA PHE A 19 -12.59 0.66 -6.74
C PHE A 19 -11.17 0.70 -6.15
N ALA A 20 -10.19 0.19 -6.89
CA ALA A 20 -8.80 0.16 -6.49
C ALA A 20 -8.18 1.56 -6.50
N PHE A 21 -8.07 2.16 -5.32
CA PHE A 21 -7.33 3.40 -5.12
C PHE A 21 -6.40 3.29 -3.92
N ILE A 22 -5.28 4.01 -3.99
CA ILE A 22 -4.35 4.17 -2.88
C ILE A 22 -4.36 5.65 -2.54
N PRO A 23 -4.76 6.05 -1.32
CA PRO A 23 -4.74 7.45 -0.92
C PRO A 23 -3.33 8.03 -1.07
N HIS A 24 -3.19 9.24 -1.59
CA HIS A 24 -1.89 9.93 -1.65
C HIS A 24 -1.23 10.03 -0.27
N ARG A 25 -2.05 10.09 0.79
CA ARG A 25 -1.63 10.03 2.19
C ARG A 25 -0.83 8.78 2.57
N PHE A 26 -0.97 7.68 1.83
CA PHE A 26 -0.12 6.49 2.02
C PHE A 26 1.37 6.83 1.82
N LEU A 27 1.67 7.67 0.84
CA LEU A 27 3.03 8.12 0.55
C LEU A 27 3.47 9.25 1.49
N THR A 28 2.63 10.28 1.66
CA THR A 28 2.99 11.46 2.46
C THR A 28 2.94 11.23 3.96
N GLY A 29 2.16 10.24 4.41
CA GLY A 29 1.97 9.87 5.81
C GLY A 29 3.02 8.89 6.35
N GLY A 30 4.03 8.52 5.56
CA GLY A 30 5.14 7.67 6.00
C GLY A 30 4.88 6.16 5.98
N PHE A 31 3.68 5.69 5.60
CA PHE A 31 3.34 4.26 5.54
C PHE A 31 4.30 3.47 4.64
N VAL A 32 4.64 4.02 3.47
CA VAL A 32 5.59 3.39 2.54
C VAL A 32 6.97 3.15 3.17
N SER A 33 7.35 3.95 4.15
CA SER A 33 8.66 3.83 4.83
C SER A 33 8.64 2.83 5.99
N ASP A 34 7.46 2.58 6.54
CA ASP A 34 7.24 1.71 7.70
C ASP A 34 6.95 0.24 7.30
N LEU A 35 6.66 0.01 6.02
CA LEU A 35 6.37 -1.31 5.47
C LEU A 35 7.59 -1.91 4.77
N SER A 36 7.77 -3.23 4.91
CA SER A 36 8.73 -3.99 4.10
C SER A 36 8.26 -4.13 2.66
N ARG A 37 9.16 -4.55 1.75
CA ARG A 37 8.82 -4.85 0.35
C ARG A 37 7.64 -5.84 0.25
N ASP A 38 7.69 -6.91 1.03
CA ASP A 38 6.69 -7.99 0.99
C ASP A 38 5.34 -7.50 1.56
N GLN A 39 5.37 -6.65 2.59
CA GLN A 39 4.16 -5.98 3.12
C GLN A 39 3.55 -5.01 2.10
N LEU A 40 4.37 -4.23 1.39
CA LEU A 40 3.91 -3.33 0.33
C LEU A 40 3.29 -4.10 -0.84
N LEU A 41 3.95 -5.18 -1.27
CA LEU A 41 3.47 -6.00 -2.38
C LEU A 41 2.10 -6.60 -2.06
N LEU A 42 1.95 -7.20 -0.87
CA LEU A 42 0.66 -7.73 -0.41
C LEU A 42 -0.40 -6.64 -0.28
N TYR A 43 -0.08 -5.50 0.33
CA TYR A 43 -1.02 -4.39 0.51
C TYR A 43 -1.52 -3.85 -0.84
N PHE A 44 -0.61 -3.61 -1.80
CA PHE A 44 -0.99 -3.14 -3.13
C PHE A 44 -1.81 -4.16 -3.90
N PHE A 45 -1.48 -5.45 -3.79
CA PHE A 45 -2.29 -6.50 -4.38
C PHE A 45 -3.72 -6.47 -3.82
N LEU A 46 -3.88 -6.36 -2.50
CA LEU A 46 -5.21 -6.29 -1.87
C LEU A 46 -5.96 -5.03 -2.28
N CYS A 47 -5.30 -3.87 -2.40
CA CYS A 47 -5.94 -2.66 -2.95
C CYS A 47 -6.44 -2.85 -4.38
N LEU A 48 -5.72 -3.62 -5.21
CA LEU A 48 -6.12 -3.92 -6.59
C LEU A 48 -7.28 -4.93 -6.66
N ALA A 49 -7.27 -5.91 -5.78
CA ALA A 49 -8.23 -7.02 -5.76
C ALA A 49 -9.50 -6.72 -4.95
N ALA A 50 -9.53 -5.60 -4.22
CA ALA A 50 -10.63 -5.22 -3.37
C ALA A 50 -11.82 -4.62 -4.15
N ASP A 51 -13.03 -4.90 -3.65
CA ASP A 51 -14.25 -4.25 -4.10
C ASP A 51 -14.43 -2.84 -3.49
N ARG A 52 -15.61 -2.23 -3.69
CA ARG A 52 -15.95 -0.89 -3.17
C ARG A 52 -15.94 -0.76 -1.64
N PHE A 53 -15.97 -1.87 -0.92
CA PHE A 53 -15.95 -1.93 0.54
C PHE A 53 -14.55 -2.32 1.07
N GLY A 54 -13.58 -2.47 0.18
CA GLY A 54 -12.24 -2.94 0.52
C GLY A 54 -12.13 -4.47 0.58
N LEU A 55 -13.16 -5.22 0.18
CA LEU A 55 -13.22 -6.67 0.42
C LEU A 55 -12.56 -7.48 -0.70
N SER A 56 -11.81 -8.52 -0.32
CA SER A 56 -11.18 -9.46 -1.26
C SER A 56 -11.29 -10.91 -0.77
N PHE A 57 -11.64 -11.82 -1.69
CA PHE A 57 -11.85 -13.26 -1.45
C PHE A 57 -10.67 -14.14 -1.95
N TYR A 58 -9.52 -13.55 -2.25
CA TYR A 58 -8.38 -14.33 -2.71
C TYR A 58 -7.83 -15.23 -1.59
N SER A 59 -7.76 -16.53 -1.86
CA SER A 59 -7.16 -17.49 -0.94
C SER A 59 -5.66 -17.25 -0.78
N TYR A 60 -5.10 -17.65 0.37
CA TYR A 60 -3.67 -17.48 0.62
C TYR A 60 -2.81 -18.22 -0.41
N ASP A 61 -3.20 -19.43 -0.84
CA ASP A 61 -2.49 -20.19 -1.89
C ASP A 61 -2.41 -19.39 -3.19
N LYS A 62 -3.51 -18.74 -3.57
CA LYS A 62 -3.56 -17.93 -4.79
C LYS A 62 -2.71 -16.68 -4.67
N ILE A 63 -2.71 -16.03 -3.51
CA ILE A 63 -1.87 -14.86 -3.23
C ILE A 63 -0.38 -15.25 -3.27
N CYS A 64 0.02 -16.30 -2.56
CA CYS A 64 1.40 -16.79 -2.55
C CYS A 64 1.88 -17.12 -3.97
N THR A 65 1.03 -17.79 -4.77
CA THR A 65 1.34 -18.11 -6.16
C THR A 65 1.50 -16.85 -7.03
N LEU A 66 0.59 -15.88 -6.92
CA LEU A 66 0.60 -14.68 -7.77
C LEU A 66 1.71 -13.70 -7.42
N LEU A 67 2.08 -13.61 -6.14
CA LEU A 67 3.08 -12.68 -5.64
C LEU A 67 4.47 -13.32 -5.51
N GLU A 68 4.59 -14.60 -5.88
CA GLU A 68 5.81 -15.40 -5.72
C GLU A 68 6.37 -15.34 -4.28
N MET A 69 5.46 -15.42 -3.31
CA MET A 69 5.79 -15.36 -1.88
C MET A 69 5.80 -16.76 -1.27
N SER A 70 6.79 -17.04 -0.42
CA SER A 70 6.72 -18.21 0.45
C SER A 70 5.59 -18.06 1.47
N LEU A 71 5.14 -19.18 2.04
CA LEU A 71 4.11 -19.17 3.08
C LEU A 71 4.53 -18.31 4.29
N ASP A 72 5.79 -18.42 4.73
CA ASP A 72 6.31 -17.64 5.86
C ASP A 72 6.32 -16.14 5.56
N GLN A 73 6.78 -15.73 4.36
CA GLN A 73 6.76 -14.33 3.94
C GLN A 73 5.33 -13.77 3.93
N TYR A 74 4.38 -14.55 3.41
CA TYR A 74 2.99 -14.16 3.38
C TYR A 74 2.39 -14.02 4.79
N ILE A 75 2.63 -15.00 5.68
CA ILE A 75 2.14 -14.98 7.06
C ILE A 75 2.69 -13.75 7.78
N ASP A 76 3.99 -13.50 7.69
CA ASP A 76 4.65 -12.36 8.31
C ASP A 76 4.12 -11.03 7.77
N ALA A 77 3.98 -10.91 6.45
CA ALA A 77 3.44 -9.71 5.82
C ALA A 77 1.99 -9.45 6.25
N ARG A 78 1.12 -10.47 6.20
CA ARG A 78 -0.28 -10.37 6.60
C ARG A 78 -0.41 -9.97 8.08
N CYS A 79 0.29 -10.66 8.97
CA CYS A 79 0.25 -10.37 10.40
C CYS A 79 0.77 -8.95 10.70
N ALA A 80 1.80 -8.48 9.99
CA ALA A 80 2.30 -7.13 10.13
C ALA A 80 1.32 -6.06 9.64
N LEU A 81 0.61 -6.30 8.52
CA LEU A 81 -0.41 -5.39 8.00
C LEU A 81 -1.63 -5.30 8.93
N ILE A 82 -2.08 -6.42 9.49
CA ILE A 82 -3.16 -6.44 10.50
C ILE A 82 -2.74 -5.66 11.74
N LYS A 83 -1.53 -5.90 12.25
CA LYS A 83 -1.00 -5.20 13.43
C LYS A 83 -0.88 -3.68 13.22
N LYS A 84 -0.71 -3.23 11.98
CA LYS A 84 -0.63 -1.81 11.61
C LYS A 84 -1.97 -1.18 11.27
N ASP A 85 -3.07 -1.92 11.43
CA ASP A 85 -4.43 -1.46 11.13
C ASP A 85 -4.61 -1.04 9.66
N LEU A 86 -3.92 -1.72 8.75
CA LEU A 86 -4.01 -1.48 7.31
C LEU A 86 -4.96 -2.45 6.61
N ILE A 87 -5.11 -3.65 7.16
CA ILE A 87 -6.05 -4.66 6.68
C ILE A 87 -6.73 -5.35 7.88
N ALA A 88 -7.94 -5.86 7.67
CA ALA A 88 -8.56 -6.88 8.50
C ALA A 88 -8.61 -8.21 7.75
N PHE A 89 -8.61 -9.32 8.49
CA PHE A 89 -8.75 -10.67 7.93
C PHE A 89 -9.48 -11.55 8.93
N ASP A 90 -10.57 -12.20 8.52
CA ASP A 90 -11.40 -13.05 9.38
C ASP A 90 -11.11 -14.55 9.23
N GLY A 91 -10.11 -14.91 8.41
CA GLY A 91 -9.79 -16.29 8.04
C GLY A 91 -10.23 -16.67 6.62
N THR A 92 -11.15 -15.91 6.03
CA THR A 92 -11.69 -16.14 4.68
C THR A 92 -11.61 -14.90 3.80
N VAL A 93 -11.90 -13.73 4.35
CA VAL A 93 -12.05 -12.46 3.63
C VAL A 93 -11.05 -11.44 4.16
N PHE A 94 -10.39 -10.75 3.23
CA PHE A 94 -9.60 -9.56 3.53
C PHE A 94 -10.46 -8.31 3.42
N GLN A 95 -10.23 -7.34 4.30
CA GLN A 95 -10.70 -5.98 4.12
C GLN A 95 -9.52 -5.01 4.15
N VAL A 96 -9.37 -4.18 3.11
CA VAL A 96 -8.47 -3.03 3.13
C VAL A 96 -9.12 -1.91 3.94
N LEU A 97 -8.45 -1.46 5.00
CA LEU A 97 -9.00 -0.48 5.93
C LEU A 97 -8.68 0.95 5.51
N ALA A 98 -9.46 1.90 6.05
CA ALA A 98 -9.11 3.31 5.96
C ALA A 98 -7.79 3.59 6.70
N LEU A 99 -6.91 4.41 6.11
CA LEU A 99 -5.59 4.67 6.71
C LEU A 99 -5.73 5.32 8.10
N PRO A 100 -5.10 4.77 9.16
CA PRO A 100 -5.22 5.27 10.53
C PRO A 100 -4.68 6.70 10.62
N ALA A 101 -5.32 7.60 11.37
CA ALA A 101 -5.03 9.04 11.40
C ALA A 101 -3.56 9.39 11.68
N VAL A 102 -2.91 8.59 12.54
CA VAL A 102 -1.49 8.70 12.87
C VAL A 102 -0.88 7.31 12.73
N LEU A 103 0.34 7.23 12.21
CA LEU A 103 1.08 5.98 12.22
C LEU A 103 1.20 5.46 13.66
N PRO A 104 0.84 4.19 13.93
CA PRO A 104 1.22 3.56 15.19
C PRO A 104 2.72 3.75 15.39
N LYS A 105 3.16 4.22 16.56
CA LYS A 105 4.57 4.58 16.83
C LYS A 105 5.50 3.50 16.29
N ALA A 106 6.16 3.79 15.16
CA ALA A 106 7.08 2.87 14.54
C ALA A 106 8.20 2.58 15.54
N LYS A 107 8.48 1.30 15.80
CA LYS A 107 9.79 0.93 16.36
C LYS A 107 10.83 1.39 15.34
N PRO A 108 12.00 1.93 15.74
CA PRO A 108 13.02 2.36 14.79
C PRO A 108 13.51 1.15 13.99
N GLY A 109 12.88 0.91 12.85
CA GLY A 109 13.28 -0.05 11.85
C GLY A 109 14.41 0.52 11.02
N LYS A 110 15.21 -0.37 10.40
CA LYS A 110 16.30 0.02 9.51
C LYS A 110 15.79 1.04 8.47
N PRO A 111 16.57 2.09 8.15
CA PRO A 111 16.15 3.11 7.21
C PRO A 111 15.76 2.48 5.86
N HIS A 112 14.48 2.58 5.51
CA HIS A 112 13.98 2.10 4.22
C HIS A 112 14.35 3.11 3.13
N PRO A 113 14.88 2.68 1.96
CA PRO A 113 15.26 3.59 0.87
C PRO A 113 14.12 4.51 0.43
N LEU A 114 12.87 4.03 0.47
CA LEU A 114 11.69 4.83 0.14
C LEU A 114 11.37 5.93 1.17
N GLY A 115 11.92 5.86 2.39
CA GLY A 115 11.75 6.91 3.39
C GLY A 115 12.47 8.21 3.04
N GLN A 116 13.53 8.14 2.25
CA GLN A 116 14.15 9.34 1.67
C GLN A 116 13.29 9.92 0.54
N LEU A 117 12.62 9.05 -0.23
CA LEU A 117 11.71 9.46 -1.30
C LEU A 117 10.51 10.26 -0.75
N ALA A 118 9.86 9.76 0.31
CA ALA A 118 8.72 10.43 0.94
C ALA A 118 9.06 11.83 1.47
N LYS A 119 10.28 12.03 2.00
CA LYS A 119 10.76 13.34 2.48
C LYS A 119 11.07 14.32 1.35
N ASN A 120 11.55 13.83 0.21
CA ASN A 120 11.94 14.68 -0.91
C ASN A 120 10.76 15.12 -1.79
N ILE A 121 9.66 14.35 -1.82
CA ILE A 121 8.45 14.70 -2.59
C ILE A 121 7.87 16.06 -2.19
N PHE A 122 7.97 16.45 -0.92
CA PHE A 122 7.49 17.75 -0.45
C PHE A 122 8.32 18.94 -0.96
N LYS A 123 9.61 18.75 -1.28
CA LYS A 123 10.46 19.83 -1.80
C LYS A 123 10.15 20.18 -3.26
N GLU A 124 9.56 19.26 -4.00
CA GLU A 124 9.37 19.42 -5.45
C GLU A 124 8.00 19.99 -5.83
N VAL A 125 7.03 20.09 -4.91
CA VAL A 125 5.61 20.33 -5.24
C VAL A 125 4.87 21.35 -4.33
N ALA A 126 5.56 22.17 -3.52
CA ALA A 126 4.89 23.29 -2.81
C ALA A 126 4.53 24.45 -3.77
N PRO A 127 3.45 25.23 -3.51
CA PRO A 127 2.71 26.03 -4.51
C PRO A 127 3.49 27.13 -5.22
#